data_AF-A0A920C2I5-F1
#
_entry.id   AF-A0A920C2I5-F1
#
_cell.length_a   1.000
_cell.length_b   1.000
_cell.length_c   1.000
_cell.angle_alpha   90.00
_cell.angle_beta   90.00
_cell.angle_gamma   90.00
#
_symmetry.space_group_name_H-M   'P 1'
#
loop_
_entity.id
_entity.type
_entity.pdbx_description
1 polymer ?
#
loop_
_entity_poly.entity_id
_entity_poly.type
_entity_poly.pdbx_seq_one_letter_code
_entity_poly.pdbx_strand_id
1 'polypeptide(L)'
;MKRKWLYILIASLACVVIAILITLQQLSKPGKVVQALDEAITEESSESLDGLLVVDDNNAEVSNGSIQPLLRYLKKNNNSYQVIKDGLNEQIEKDNFSATSQQISLVEDGKKWGIFPDYKLHVNTAFIKVSGQNDNDEVNLQIEGLENAIEENDDGVYGPVLPGDYQVVLAIRNNLGTVTDEREMEIWGNNQVSLITDTDKLVKEDETIQRDVMKALDTFNSDMSKWTTSEFDLSTFTNVAGMMDSDQTMVNNEFDMIKEHIGEIQSQYKGAIVNLGDFDISYFDGDWTAEVSAFVSYDEKIKLKEEDTFEDASYHSVRFYELTYDEDANEWLIADFVDTLAADNEYQDWENTQDMMIKDPPVLKWNRTDEGTTI
;
A
#
# COMPACT_ATOMS: atom_id res chain seq x y z
N MET A 1 -64.69 -4.50 -60.69
CA MET A 1 -63.33 -4.02 -60.35
C MET A 1 -62.86 -4.74 -59.09
N LYS A 2 -62.16 -5.86 -59.26
CA LYS A 2 -60.70 -6.05 -59.07
C LYS A 2 -60.28 -6.26 -57.59
N ARG A 3 -60.63 -7.42 -57.03
CA ARG A 3 -59.88 -8.08 -55.92
C ARG A 3 -58.37 -8.24 -56.23
N LYS A 4 -57.98 -8.13 -57.51
CA LYS A 4 -56.59 -8.07 -57.98
C LYS A 4 -55.75 -6.96 -57.33
N TRP A 5 -56.34 -5.82 -56.95
CA TRP A 5 -55.58 -4.75 -56.29
C TRP A 5 -55.26 -5.10 -54.82
N LEU A 6 -56.13 -5.85 -54.15
CA LEU A 6 -55.88 -6.36 -52.79
C LEU A 6 -54.71 -7.37 -52.78
N TYR A 7 -54.62 -8.24 -53.78
CA TYR A 7 -53.48 -9.16 -53.93
C TYR A 7 -52.16 -8.44 -54.25
N ILE A 8 -52.21 -7.36 -55.04
CA ILE A 8 -51.02 -6.52 -55.31
C ILE A 8 -50.59 -5.78 -54.04
N LEU A 9 -51.53 -5.31 -53.23
CA LEU A 9 -51.24 -4.59 -51.98
C LEU A 9 -50.68 -5.54 -50.91
N ILE A 10 -51.21 -6.76 -50.80
CA ILE A 10 -50.65 -7.82 -49.93
C ILE A 10 -49.27 -8.26 -50.41
N ALA A 11 -49.08 -8.46 -51.72
CA ALA A 11 -47.77 -8.82 -52.27
C ALA A 11 -46.73 -7.71 -52.09
N SER A 12 -47.12 -6.44 -52.26
CA SER A 12 -46.25 -5.30 -52.00
C SER A 12 -45.87 -5.19 -50.52
N LEU A 13 -46.83 -5.39 -49.62
CA LEU A 13 -46.57 -5.39 -48.17
C LEU A 13 -45.65 -6.55 -47.79
N ALA A 14 -45.86 -7.73 -48.37
CA ALA A 14 -44.98 -8.89 -48.16
C ALA A 14 -43.55 -8.63 -48.64
N CYS A 15 -43.36 -7.99 -49.81
CA CYS A 15 -42.03 -7.61 -50.27
C CYS A 15 -41.33 -6.61 -49.34
N VAL A 16 -42.06 -5.64 -48.79
CA VAL A 16 -41.51 -4.68 -47.81
C VAL A 16 -41.13 -5.39 -46.52
N VAL A 17 -41.98 -6.29 -46.02
CA VAL A 17 -41.68 -7.10 -44.83
C VAL A 17 -40.46 -7.99 -45.07
N ILE A 18 -40.33 -8.64 -46.24
CA ILE A 18 -39.17 -9.45 -46.60
C ILE A 18 -37.90 -8.58 -46.68
N ALA A 19 -37.96 -7.40 -47.28
CA ALA A 19 -36.82 -6.48 -47.33
C ALA A 19 -36.39 -6.06 -45.93
N ILE A 20 -37.34 -5.72 -45.05
CA ILE A 20 -37.08 -5.40 -43.64
C ILE A 20 -36.44 -6.59 -42.92
N LEU A 21 -37.00 -7.81 -43.08
CA LEU A 21 -36.45 -9.02 -42.49
C LEU A 21 -35.03 -9.32 -42.96
N ILE A 22 -34.72 -9.11 -44.25
CA ILE A 22 -33.37 -9.28 -44.79
C ILE A 22 -32.41 -8.24 -44.20
N THR A 23 -32.83 -6.97 -44.08
CA THR A 23 -31.99 -5.94 -43.45
C THR A 23 -31.73 -6.22 -41.97
N LEU A 24 -32.75 -6.68 -41.24
CA LEU A 24 -32.62 -7.07 -39.83
C LEU A 24 -31.69 -8.29 -39.69
N GLN A 25 -31.83 -9.29 -40.57
CA GLN A 25 -30.95 -10.47 -40.57
C GLN A 25 -29.48 -10.10 -40.81
N GLN A 26 -29.20 -9.07 -41.62
CA GLN A 26 -27.83 -8.60 -41.84
C GLN A 26 -27.21 -7.91 -40.63
N LEU A 27 -28.04 -7.27 -39.80
CA LEU A 27 -27.60 -6.63 -38.54
C LEU A 27 -27.37 -7.65 -37.43
N SER A 28 -28.04 -8.80 -37.46
CA SER A 28 -27.88 -9.92 -36.52
C SER A 28 -26.79 -10.93 -36.95
N LYS A 29 -25.81 -10.54 -37.77
CA LYS A 29 -24.76 -11.47 -38.20
C LYS A 29 -23.63 -11.53 -37.17
N PRO A 30 -23.05 -12.72 -36.92
CA PRO A 30 -21.95 -12.86 -35.96
C PRO A 30 -20.72 -12.02 -36.34
N GLY A 31 -20.42 -11.89 -37.64
CA GLY A 31 -19.34 -11.03 -38.12
C GLY A 31 -19.52 -9.53 -37.83
N LYS A 32 -20.74 -9.06 -37.52
CA LYS A 32 -20.96 -7.68 -37.06
C LYS A 32 -20.48 -7.45 -35.63
N VAL A 33 -20.56 -8.47 -34.79
CA VAL A 33 -20.05 -8.42 -33.41
C VAL A 33 -18.53 -8.38 -33.41
N VAL A 34 -17.88 -9.20 -34.26
CA VAL A 34 -16.41 -9.16 -34.44
C VAL A 34 -15.96 -7.81 -35.00
N GLN A 35 -16.69 -7.24 -35.96
CA GLN A 35 -16.40 -5.89 -36.47
C GLN A 35 -16.52 -4.82 -35.37
N ALA A 36 -17.52 -4.92 -34.49
CA ALA A 36 -17.68 -3.99 -33.38
C ALA A 36 -16.51 -4.08 -32.38
N LEU A 37 -15.98 -5.28 -32.12
CA LEU A 37 -14.76 -5.47 -31.33
C LEU A 37 -13.53 -4.84 -32.00
N ASP A 38 -13.36 -5.06 -33.31
CA ASP A 38 -12.27 -4.44 -34.08
C ASP A 38 -12.31 -2.90 -33.97
N GLU A 39 -13.49 -2.31 -34.14
CA GLU A 39 -13.74 -0.87 -34.05
C GLU A 39 -13.47 -0.37 -32.63
N ALA A 40 -13.99 -1.05 -31.61
CA ALA A 40 -13.79 -0.69 -30.20
C ALA A 40 -12.30 -0.67 -29.79
N ILE A 41 -11.52 -1.67 -30.21
CA ILE A 41 -10.07 -1.74 -29.92
C ILE A 41 -9.31 -0.64 -30.66
N THR A 42 -9.68 -0.39 -31.92
CA THR A 42 -9.01 0.62 -32.75
C THR A 42 -9.25 2.03 -32.21
N GLU A 43 -10.50 2.32 -31.84
CA GLU A 43 -10.96 3.62 -31.37
C GLU A 43 -10.79 3.81 -29.85
N GLU A 44 -10.43 2.75 -29.11
CA GLU A 44 -10.45 2.70 -27.64
C GLU A 44 -11.80 3.18 -27.07
N SER A 45 -12.90 2.77 -27.70
CA SER A 45 -14.26 3.17 -27.34
C SER A 45 -15.09 1.98 -26.92
N SER A 46 -15.58 2.01 -25.68
CA SER A 46 -16.48 1.01 -25.11
C SER A 46 -17.92 1.12 -25.66
N GLU A 47 -18.30 2.26 -26.25
CA GLU A 47 -19.66 2.48 -26.79
C GLU A 47 -20.03 1.45 -27.86
N SER A 48 -19.07 1.05 -28.69
CA SER A 48 -19.26 0.05 -29.74
C SER A 48 -19.53 -1.36 -29.20
N LEU A 49 -19.28 -1.61 -27.91
CA LEU A 49 -19.52 -2.88 -27.25
C LEU A 49 -20.77 -2.90 -26.35
N ASP A 50 -21.53 -1.80 -26.30
CA ASP A 50 -22.74 -1.72 -25.49
C ASP A 50 -23.76 -2.81 -25.87
N GLY A 51 -24.17 -3.59 -24.87
CA GLY A 51 -25.06 -4.75 -25.04
C GLY A 51 -24.49 -5.91 -25.88
N LEU A 52 -23.23 -5.86 -26.31
CA LEU A 52 -22.56 -6.92 -27.07
C LEU A 52 -21.71 -7.85 -26.21
N LEU A 53 -21.52 -7.54 -24.93
CA LEU A 53 -20.76 -8.36 -23.99
C LEU A 53 -21.70 -9.19 -23.11
N VAL A 54 -21.30 -10.42 -22.85
CA VAL A 54 -21.78 -11.27 -21.77
C VAL A 54 -20.57 -11.86 -21.06
N VAL A 55 -20.72 -12.16 -19.78
CA VAL A 55 -19.65 -12.69 -18.92
C VAL A 55 -20.02 -14.08 -18.44
N ASP A 56 -19.00 -14.89 -18.12
CA ASP A 56 -19.18 -16.21 -17.52
C ASP A 56 -19.71 -16.14 -16.08
N ASP A 57 -19.33 -15.09 -15.34
CA ASP A 57 -19.84 -14.79 -14.00
C ASP A 57 -20.62 -13.46 -13.99
N ASN A 58 -21.92 -13.53 -13.72
CA ASN A 58 -22.83 -12.38 -13.73
C ASN A 58 -22.60 -11.39 -12.58
N ASN A 59 -21.75 -11.73 -11.60
CA ASN A 59 -21.33 -10.79 -10.56
C ASN A 59 -20.27 -9.81 -11.08
N ALA A 60 -19.66 -10.06 -12.24
CA ALA A 60 -18.68 -9.15 -12.82
C ALA A 60 -19.34 -7.89 -13.36
N GLU A 61 -18.76 -6.73 -13.04
CA GLU A 61 -19.23 -5.46 -13.55
C GLU A 61 -18.88 -5.32 -15.04
N VAL A 62 -19.90 -5.15 -15.89
CA VAL A 62 -19.75 -4.82 -17.31
C VAL A 62 -20.09 -3.34 -17.50
N SER A 63 -19.07 -2.49 -17.42
CA SER A 63 -19.19 -1.03 -17.51
C SER A 63 -18.05 -0.45 -18.34
N ASN A 64 -18.08 0.87 -18.59
CA ASN A 64 -16.94 1.54 -19.22
C ASN A 64 -15.64 1.33 -18.42
N GLY A 65 -15.74 1.22 -17.09
CA GLY A 65 -14.62 0.98 -16.18
C GLY A 65 -13.93 -0.36 -16.37
N SER A 66 -14.67 -1.40 -16.75
CA SER A 66 -14.12 -2.75 -17.01
C SER A 66 -13.81 -3.01 -18.49
N ILE A 67 -14.54 -2.38 -19.42
CA ILE A 67 -14.33 -2.54 -20.86
C ILE A 67 -13.08 -1.79 -21.34
N GLN A 68 -12.82 -0.59 -20.83
CA GLN A 68 -11.66 0.20 -21.25
C GLN A 68 -10.31 -0.50 -20.96
N PRO A 69 -10.08 -1.06 -19.76
CA PRO A 69 -8.94 -1.92 -19.45
C PRO A 69 -8.76 -3.10 -20.42
N LEU A 70 -9.86 -3.78 -20.78
CA LEU A 70 -9.84 -4.88 -21.76
C LEU A 70 -9.39 -4.39 -23.14
N LEU A 71 -9.95 -3.29 -23.63
CA LEU A 71 -9.60 -2.73 -24.94
C LEU A 71 -8.13 -2.28 -24.98
N ARG A 72 -7.66 -1.62 -23.90
CA ARG A 72 -6.28 -1.17 -23.75
C ARG A 72 -5.31 -2.35 -23.79
N TYR A 73 -5.63 -3.42 -23.06
CA TYR A 73 -4.86 -4.66 -23.08
C TYR A 73 -4.79 -5.26 -24.49
N LEU A 74 -5.92 -5.44 -25.17
CA LEU A 74 -5.98 -6.06 -26.50
C LEU A 74 -5.24 -5.23 -27.55
N LYS A 75 -5.27 -3.90 -27.44
CA LYS A 75 -4.53 -2.99 -28.32
C LYS A 75 -3.02 -3.08 -28.08
N LYS A 76 -2.59 -3.08 -26.82
CA LYS A 76 -1.19 -3.23 -26.40
C LYS A 76 -0.64 -4.62 -26.79
N ASN A 77 -1.45 -5.66 -26.63
CA ASN A 77 -1.11 -7.06 -26.87
C ASN A 77 -1.74 -7.60 -28.16
N ASN A 78 -1.34 -7.02 -29.30
CA ASN A 78 -1.90 -7.37 -30.62
C ASN A 78 -1.85 -8.88 -30.92
N ASN A 79 -0.85 -9.62 -30.43
CA ASN A 79 -0.80 -11.09 -30.61
C ASN A 79 -1.97 -11.81 -29.93
N SER A 80 -2.28 -11.44 -28.68
CA SER A 80 -3.43 -11.99 -27.94
C SER A 80 -4.74 -11.68 -28.66
N TYR A 81 -4.85 -10.45 -29.18
CA TYR A 81 -6.00 -10.03 -29.97
C TYR A 81 -6.13 -10.80 -31.30
N GLN A 82 -5.05 -11.01 -32.06
CA GLN A 82 -5.11 -11.81 -33.30
C GLN A 82 -5.56 -13.24 -33.02
N VAL A 83 -5.08 -13.87 -31.95
CA VAL A 83 -5.51 -15.22 -31.55
C VAL A 83 -7.01 -15.27 -31.22
N ILE A 84 -7.52 -14.26 -30.52
CA ILE A 84 -8.97 -14.12 -30.27
C ILE A 84 -9.72 -13.97 -31.58
N LYS A 85 -9.28 -13.06 -32.44
CA LYS A 85 -9.94 -12.78 -33.72
C LYS A 85 -9.99 -14.00 -34.63
N ASP A 86 -8.91 -14.76 -34.71
CA ASP A 86 -8.85 -16.01 -35.47
C ASP A 86 -9.84 -17.04 -34.89
N GLY A 87 -9.92 -17.16 -33.57
CA GLY A 87 -10.90 -18.02 -32.90
C GLY A 87 -12.35 -17.61 -33.17
N LEU A 88 -12.67 -16.32 -33.11
CA LEU A 88 -14.00 -15.79 -33.44
C LEU A 88 -14.36 -16.08 -34.92
N ASN A 89 -13.41 -15.90 -35.83
CA ASN A 89 -13.61 -16.22 -37.25
C ASN A 89 -13.82 -17.72 -37.48
N GLU A 90 -13.08 -18.57 -36.76
CA GLU A 90 -13.24 -20.02 -36.81
C GLU A 90 -14.63 -20.46 -36.32
N GLN A 91 -15.16 -19.84 -35.26
CA GLN A 91 -16.53 -20.07 -34.79
C GLN A 91 -17.57 -19.70 -35.86
N ILE A 92 -17.37 -18.60 -36.58
CA ILE A 92 -18.23 -18.17 -37.68
C ILE A 92 -18.17 -19.14 -38.86
N GLU A 93 -16.96 -19.56 -39.26
CA GLU A 93 -16.77 -20.50 -40.38
C GLU A 93 -17.38 -21.87 -40.11
N LYS A 94 -17.31 -22.32 -38.85
CA LYS A 94 -17.83 -23.62 -38.41
C LYS A 94 -19.30 -23.59 -37.98
N ASP A 95 -19.93 -22.41 -37.92
CA ASP A 95 -21.28 -22.21 -37.39
C ASP A 95 -21.43 -22.81 -35.97
N ASN A 96 -20.40 -22.60 -35.12
CA ASN A 96 -20.33 -23.14 -33.76
C ASN A 96 -20.11 -22.03 -32.73
N PHE A 97 -21.19 -21.63 -32.07
CA PHE A 97 -21.24 -20.53 -31.10
C PHE A 97 -21.34 -21.01 -29.65
N SER A 98 -20.72 -22.15 -29.34
CA SER A 98 -20.49 -22.56 -27.95
C SER A 98 -19.35 -21.75 -27.34
N ALA A 99 -19.47 -21.36 -26.07
CA ALA A 99 -18.37 -20.77 -25.32
C ALA A 99 -17.13 -21.68 -25.39
N THR A 100 -15.95 -21.08 -25.53
CA THR A 100 -14.68 -21.79 -25.67
C THR A 100 -13.77 -21.51 -24.46
N SER A 101 -12.62 -22.18 -24.40
CA SER A 101 -11.60 -21.89 -23.40
C SER A 101 -10.79 -20.62 -23.71
N GLN A 102 -11.05 -19.94 -24.83
CA GLN A 102 -10.43 -18.64 -25.12
C GLN A 102 -11.02 -17.56 -24.21
N GLN A 103 -10.24 -16.52 -23.92
CA GLN A 103 -10.68 -15.42 -23.05
C GLN A 103 -11.95 -14.72 -23.58
N ILE A 104 -12.10 -14.64 -24.90
CA ILE A 104 -13.28 -14.09 -25.57
C ILE A 104 -13.73 -15.11 -26.61
N SER A 105 -15.03 -15.42 -26.63
CA SER A 105 -15.66 -16.27 -27.61
C SER A 105 -16.98 -15.68 -28.09
N LEU A 106 -17.48 -16.13 -29.23
CA LEU A 106 -18.78 -15.72 -29.74
C LEU A 106 -19.86 -16.72 -29.32
N VAL A 107 -20.95 -16.22 -28.75
CA VAL A 107 -22.09 -17.03 -28.30
C VAL A 107 -23.41 -16.53 -28.84
N GLU A 108 -24.37 -17.45 -29.01
CA GLU A 108 -25.78 -17.11 -29.21
C GLU A 108 -26.45 -16.87 -27.86
N ASP A 109 -26.82 -15.63 -27.56
CA ASP A 109 -27.51 -15.24 -26.34
C ASP A 109 -28.97 -14.84 -26.63
N GLY A 110 -29.80 -15.85 -26.89
CA GLY A 110 -31.22 -15.67 -27.14
C GLY A 110 -31.56 -15.20 -28.56
N LYS A 111 -32.57 -14.33 -28.69
CA LYS A 111 -33.08 -13.89 -30.00
C LYS A 111 -33.28 -12.38 -30.07
N LYS A 112 -32.65 -11.75 -31.07
CA LYS A 112 -32.89 -10.37 -31.46
C LYS A 112 -34.20 -10.26 -32.24
N TRP A 113 -35.04 -9.31 -31.84
CA TRP A 113 -36.36 -9.06 -32.43
C TRP A 113 -37.28 -10.29 -32.51
N GLY A 114 -37.07 -11.28 -31.62
CA GLY A 114 -37.90 -12.48 -31.48
C GLY A 114 -37.69 -13.59 -32.51
N ILE A 115 -36.85 -13.40 -33.53
CA ILE A 115 -36.70 -14.36 -34.63
C ILE A 115 -35.26 -14.62 -35.09
N PHE A 116 -34.34 -13.67 -34.92
CA PHE A 116 -32.94 -13.84 -35.32
C PHE A 116 -32.09 -14.18 -34.11
N PRO A 117 -31.05 -15.02 -34.23
CA PRO A 117 -30.08 -15.20 -33.15
C PRO A 117 -29.48 -13.84 -32.74
N ASP A 118 -29.29 -13.63 -31.44
CA ASP A 118 -28.51 -12.50 -30.95
C ASP A 118 -27.12 -13.00 -30.59
N TYR A 119 -26.11 -12.49 -31.28
CA TYR A 119 -24.73 -12.90 -31.07
C TYR A 119 -24.05 -11.90 -30.13
N LYS A 120 -23.29 -12.41 -29.17
CA LYS A 120 -22.54 -11.61 -28.20
C LYS A 120 -21.15 -12.18 -27.97
N LEU A 121 -20.25 -11.35 -27.47
CA LEU A 121 -18.93 -11.74 -27.01
C LEU A 121 -19.06 -12.21 -25.58
N HIS A 122 -18.82 -13.51 -25.38
CA HIS A 122 -18.66 -14.11 -24.08
C HIS A 122 -17.23 -13.92 -23.60
N VAL A 123 -17.07 -13.16 -22.51
CA VAL A 123 -15.78 -12.86 -21.89
C VAL A 123 -15.63 -13.68 -20.63
N ASN A 124 -14.56 -14.48 -20.55
CA ASN A 124 -14.22 -15.18 -19.32
C ASN A 124 -13.63 -14.18 -18.34
N THR A 125 -14.13 -14.16 -17.11
CA THR A 125 -13.67 -13.28 -16.04
C THR A 125 -12.47 -13.88 -15.31
N ALA A 126 -11.81 -13.06 -14.51
CA ALA A 126 -10.69 -13.47 -13.68
C ALA A 126 -10.85 -12.93 -12.25
N PHE A 127 -10.16 -13.56 -11.31
CA PHE A 127 -10.08 -13.16 -9.92
C PHE A 127 -8.65 -12.72 -9.58
N ILE A 128 -8.52 -11.81 -8.62
CA ILE A 128 -7.24 -11.36 -8.08
C ILE A 128 -7.08 -11.97 -6.70
N LYS A 129 -6.00 -12.72 -6.46
CA LYS A 129 -5.66 -13.19 -5.11
C LYS A 129 -4.57 -12.33 -4.51
N VAL A 130 -4.87 -11.66 -3.41
CA VAL A 130 -3.85 -10.94 -2.64
C VAL A 130 -3.14 -11.91 -1.69
N SER A 131 -1.83 -11.78 -1.58
CA SER A 131 -0.99 -12.61 -0.71
C SER A 131 0.28 -11.88 -0.28
N GLY A 132 0.90 -12.30 0.81
CA GLY A 132 2.15 -11.72 1.33
C GLY A 132 1.96 -10.64 2.40
N GLN A 133 0.71 -10.40 2.80
CA GLN A 133 0.36 -9.63 4.00
C GLN A 133 0.70 -10.41 5.28
N ASN A 134 0.84 -9.68 6.37
CA ASN A 134 1.09 -10.24 7.69
C ASN A 134 -0.19 -10.84 8.30
N ASP A 135 -0.02 -11.71 9.29
CA ASP A 135 -1.14 -12.20 10.09
C ASP A 135 -1.80 -11.01 10.81
N ASN A 136 -3.13 -10.91 10.72
CA ASN A 136 -3.99 -9.83 11.24
C ASN A 136 -4.07 -8.55 10.40
N ASP A 137 -3.38 -8.47 9.26
CA ASP A 137 -3.58 -7.37 8.31
C ASP A 137 -5.01 -7.38 7.74
N GLU A 138 -5.71 -6.24 7.79
CA GLU A 138 -6.95 -6.02 7.05
C GLU A 138 -6.60 -5.50 5.65
N VAL A 139 -6.97 -6.26 4.62
CA VAL A 139 -6.64 -5.95 3.23
C VAL A 139 -7.87 -5.42 2.50
N ASN A 140 -7.70 -4.40 1.67
CA ASN A 140 -8.74 -3.90 0.79
C ASN A 140 -8.15 -3.56 -0.58
N LEU A 141 -8.68 -4.17 -1.64
CA LEU A 141 -8.29 -3.90 -3.01
C LEU A 141 -9.34 -3.04 -3.73
N GLN A 142 -8.90 -1.90 -4.24
CA GLN A 142 -9.69 -1.04 -5.11
C GLN A 142 -9.13 -1.09 -6.53
N ILE A 143 -10.03 -1.07 -7.51
CA ILE A 143 -9.68 -1.00 -8.93
C ILE A 143 -10.26 0.29 -9.50
N GLU A 144 -9.41 1.10 -10.12
CA GLU A 144 -9.83 2.36 -10.71
C GLU A 144 -10.85 2.12 -11.83
N GLY A 145 -11.97 2.86 -11.77
CA GLY A 145 -13.02 2.84 -12.79
C GLY A 145 -14.16 1.87 -12.53
N LEU A 146 -14.03 0.94 -11.58
CA LEU A 146 -15.16 0.12 -11.14
C LEU A 146 -15.96 0.86 -10.06
N GLU A 147 -17.27 1.01 -10.28
CA GLU A 147 -18.13 1.75 -9.35
C GLU A 147 -18.55 0.89 -8.15
N ASN A 148 -18.68 -0.42 -8.37
CA ASN A 148 -19.00 -1.36 -7.30
C ASN A 148 -17.73 -1.86 -6.63
N ALA A 149 -17.79 -2.01 -5.31
CA ALA A 149 -16.74 -2.71 -4.59
C ALA A 149 -16.63 -4.13 -5.13
N ILE A 150 -15.39 -4.58 -5.34
CA ILE A 150 -15.13 -5.96 -5.72
C ILE A 150 -15.30 -6.81 -4.48
N GLU A 151 -16.10 -7.88 -4.58
CA GLU A 151 -16.31 -8.77 -3.46
C GLU A 151 -15.01 -9.50 -3.12
N GLU A 152 -14.64 -9.42 -1.85
CA GLU A 152 -13.59 -10.24 -1.24
C GLU A 152 -14.24 -11.49 -0.62
N ASN A 153 -13.62 -12.65 -0.82
CA ASN A 153 -13.97 -13.85 -0.07
C ASN A 153 -12.98 -14.12 1.08
N ASP A 154 -13.32 -15.09 1.94
CA ASP A 154 -12.51 -15.46 3.12
C ASP A 154 -11.05 -15.87 2.80
N ASP A 155 -10.70 -16.13 1.54
CA ASP A 155 -9.37 -16.53 1.08
C ASP A 155 -8.55 -15.35 0.48
N GLY A 156 -9.01 -14.10 0.65
CA GLY A 156 -8.35 -12.90 0.12
C GLY A 156 -8.41 -12.81 -1.41
N VAL A 157 -9.48 -13.35 -2.01
CA VAL A 157 -9.71 -13.35 -3.45
C VAL A 157 -10.78 -12.31 -3.80
N TYR A 158 -10.40 -11.39 -4.68
CA TYR A 158 -11.21 -10.30 -5.18
C TYR A 158 -11.68 -10.60 -6.60
N GLY A 159 -12.98 -10.51 -6.86
CA GLY A 159 -13.52 -10.58 -8.20
C GLY A 159 -14.98 -11.03 -8.19
N PRO A 160 -15.51 -11.44 -9.35
CA PRO A 160 -14.86 -11.53 -10.66
C PRO A 160 -14.66 -10.16 -11.34
N VAL A 161 -13.63 -10.03 -12.18
CA VAL A 161 -13.37 -8.83 -13.02
C VAL A 161 -13.13 -9.23 -14.48
N LEU A 162 -13.44 -8.32 -15.42
CA LEU A 162 -13.06 -8.54 -16.82
C LEU A 162 -11.53 -8.49 -16.95
N PRO A 163 -10.95 -9.30 -17.85
CA PRO A 163 -9.52 -9.25 -18.12
C PRO A 163 -9.12 -7.90 -18.74
N GLY A 164 -7.92 -7.39 -18.44
CA GLY A 164 -7.47 -6.07 -18.88
C GLY A 164 -6.26 -5.53 -18.13
N ASP A 165 -5.82 -4.33 -18.52
CA ASP A 165 -4.78 -3.56 -17.81
C ASP A 165 -5.46 -2.56 -16.85
N TYR A 166 -5.29 -2.77 -15.54
CA TYR A 166 -5.94 -1.98 -14.49
C TYR A 166 -4.94 -1.22 -13.63
N GLN A 167 -5.34 -0.02 -13.17
CA GLN A 167 -4.72 0.64 -12.03
C GLN A 167 -5.38 0.09 -10.76
N VAL A 168 -4.60 -0.46 -9.84
CA VAL A 168 -5.11 -1.01 -8.58
C VAL A 168 -4.49 -0.29 -7.39
N VAL A 169 -5.30 -0.08 -6.36
CA VAL A 169 -4.88 0.49 -5.07
C VAL A 169 -5.13 -0.56 -4.00
N LEU A 170 -4.05 -1.09 -3.43
CA LEU A 170 -4.09 -2.00 -2.31
C LEU A 170 -3.92 -1.20 -1.03
N ALA A 171 -4.91 -1.21 -0.15
CA ALA A 171 -4.82 -0.64 1.20
C ALA A 171 -4.67 -1.77 2.22
N ILE A 172 -3.63 -1.69 3.04
CA ILE A 172 -3.36 -2.63 4.12
C ILE A 172 -3.46 -1.86 5.42
N ARG A 173 -4.39 -2.28 6.27
CA ARG A 173 -4.60 -1.70 7.60
C ARG A 173 -4.10 -2.67 8.67
N ASN A 174 -3.27 -2.14 9.56
CA ASN A 174 -2.75 -2.83 10.72
C ASN A 174 -2.77 -1.90 11.96
N ASN A 175 -2.16 -2.34 13.04
CA ASN A 175 -1.96 -1.57 14.27
C ASN A 175 -1.10 -0.31 14.10
N LEU A 176 -0.20 -0.24 13.09
CA LEU A 176 0.59 0.97 12.80
C LEU A 176 -0.19 2.01 11.98
N GLY A 177 -1.31 1.62 11.37
CA GLY A 177 -2.14 2.51 10.57
C GLY A 177 -2.59 1.87 9.26
N THR A 178 -2.66 2.66 8.20
CA THR A 178 -3.00 2.17 6.85
C THR A 178 -1.92 2.58 5.87
N VAL A 179 -1.30 1.59 5.24
CA VAL A 179 -0.33 1.77 4.15
C VAL A 179 -0.99 1.40 2.81
N THR A 180 -0.55 2.04 1.73
CA THR A 180 -1.15 1.85 0.41
C THR A 180 -0.09 1.55 -0.66
N ASP A 181 -0.36 0.57 -1.52
CA ASP A 181 0.41 0.25 -2.73
C ASP A 181 -0.45 0.52 -3.97
N GLU A 182 -0.02 1.46 -4.81
CA GLU A 182 -0.68 1.78 -6.07
C GLU A 182 0.18 1.32 -7.26
N ARG A 183 -0.38 0.47 -8.12
CA ARG A 183 0.35 -0.07 -9.28
C ARG A 183 -0.55 -0.51 -10.42
N GLU A 184 0.03 -0.61 -11.62
CA GLU A 184 -0.61 -1.23 -12.78
C GLU A 184 -0.57 -2.76 -12.64
N MET A 185 -1.69 -3.42 -12.93
CA MET A 185 -1.83 -4.87 -12.91
C MET A 185 -2.43 -5.36 -14.23
N GLU A 186 -1.75 -6.33 -14.85
CA GLU A 186 -2.27 -7.07 -16.00
C GLU A 186 -3.10 -8.27 -15.50
N ILE A 187 -4.37 -8.31 -15.88
CA ILE A 187 -5.28 -9.41 -15.56
C ILE A 187 -5.63 -10.15 -16.84
N TRP A 188 -4.98 -11.29 -17.11
CA TRP A 188 -5.19 -12.06 -18.34
C TRP A 188 -4.93 -13.57 -18.20
N GLY A 189 -5.65 -14.37 -18.98
CA GLY A 189 -5.34 -15.77 -19.29
C GLY A 189 -5.75 -16.79 -18.22
N ASN A 190 -5.42 -16.53 -16.96
CA ASN A 190 -5.80 -17.40 -15.84
C ASN A 190 -7.13 -16.95 -15.23
N ASN A 191 -7.90 -17.90 -14.70
CA ASN A 191 -9.06 -17.60 -13.88
C ASN A 191 -8.69 -16.86 -12.58
N GLN A 192 -7.41 -16.91 -12.18
CA GLN A 192 -6.91 -16.26 -11.00
C GLN A 192 -5.49 -15.70 -11.23
N VAL A 193 -5.28 -14.45 -10.89
CA VAL A 193 -3.99 -13.73 -10.98
C VAL A 193 -3.56 -13.33 -9.57
N SER A 194 -2.28 -13.53 -9.24
CA SER A 194 -1.78 -13.21 -7.89
C SER A 194 -1.25 -11.78 -7.81
N LEU A 195 -1.67 -11.06 -6.77
CA LEU A 195 -1.14 -9.77 -6.34
C LEU A 195 -0.32 -10.00 -5.07
N ILE A 196 1.01 -10.02 -5.19
CA ILE A 196 1.91 -10.26 -4.04
C ILE A 196 2.31 -8.91 -3.43
N THR A 197 2.08 -8.77 -2.14
CA THR A 197 2.48 -7.60 -1.33
C THR A 197 3.59 -7.97 -0.34
N ASP A 198 4.25 -6.94 0.17
CA ASP A 198 5.26 -7.02 1.23
C ASP A 198 4.91 -5.90 2.23
N THR A 199 4.14 -6.24 3.26
CA THR A 199 3.62 -5.25 4.23
C THR A 199 4.77 -4.55 4.94
N ASP A 200 5.80 -5.29 5.34
CA ASP A 200 6.97 -4.76 6.05
C ASP A 200 7.67 -3.69 5.21
N LYS A 201 7.84 -3.96 3.90
CA LYS A 201 8.40 -2.96 2.99
C LYS A 201 7.52 -1.72 2.88
N LEU A 202 6.20 -1.86 2.77
CA LEU A 202 5.28 -0.72 2.66
C LEU A 202 5.28 0.13 3.92
N VAL A 203 5.31 -0.52 5.09
CA VAL A 203 5.45 0.13 6.40
C VAL A 203 6.79 0.85 6.52
N LYS A 204 7.87 0.23 6.06
CA LYS A 204 9.22 0.83 6.01
C LYS A 204 9.27 2.11 5.18
N GLU A 205 8.55 2.15 4.07
CA GLU A 205 8.54 3.30 3.15
C GLU A 205 7.54 4.39 3.57
N ASP A 206 6.67 4.15 4.56
CA ASP A 206 5.67 5.12 5.01
C ASP A 206 6.27 6.26 5.85
N GLU A 207 6.13 7.49 5.38
CA GLU A 207 6.68 8.69 6.02
C GLU A 207 6.06 8.99 7.40
N THR A 208 4.80 8.61 7.63
CA THR A 208 4.15 8.82 8.93
C THR A 208 4.71 7.86 9.96
N ILE A 209 4.85 6.58 9.61
CA ILE A 209 5.44 5.56 10.48
C ILE A 209 6.90 5.88 10.78
N GLN A 210 7.71 6.25 9.77
CA GLN A 210 9.10 6.69 9.99
C GLN A 210 9.18 7.88 10.96
N ARG A 211 8.32 8.88 10.79
CA ARG A 211 8.27 10.04 11.68
C ARG A 211 7.91 9.65 13.11
N ASP A 212 7.01 8.69 13.29
CA ASP A 212 6.60 8.24 14.62
C ASP A 212 7.71 7.47 15.33
N VAL A 213 8.49 6.65 14.61
CA VAL A 213 9.74 6.05 15.12
C VAL A 213 10.74 7.14 15.52
N MET A 214 11.04 8.08 14.62
CA MET A 214 11.94 9.20 14.90
C MET A 214 11.53 9.99 16.14
N LYS A 215 10.23 10.25 16.31
CA LYS A 215 9.70 10.93 17.50
C LYS A 215 9.99 10.15 18.78
N ALA A 216 9.95 8.82 18.76
CA ALA A 216 10.34 8.00 19.90
C ALA A 216 11.84 8.13 20.20
N LEU A 217 12.70 8.16 19.18
CA LEU A 217 14.14 8.44 19.37
C LEU A 217 14.35 9.83 20.00
N ASP A 218 13.68 10.86 19.51
CA ASP A 218 13.81 12.22 20.01
C ASP A 218 13.37 12.34 21.47
N THR A 219 12.25 11.69 21.81
CA THR A 219 11.70 11.62 23.16
C THR A 219 12.70 10.94 24.10
N PHE A 220 13.22 9.79 23.70
CA PHE A 220 14.20 9.05 24.49
C PHE A 220 15.46 9.86 24.77
N ASN A 221 16.02 10.53 23.75
CA ASN A 221 17.22 11.33 23.90
C ASN A 221 16.97 12.61 24.70
N SER A 222 15.78 13.21 24.60
CA SER A 222 15.38 14.30 25.48
C SER A 222 15.28 13.84 26.93
N ASP A 223 14.73 12.65 27.16
CA ASP A 223 14.60 12.03 28.48
C ASP A 223 15.97 11.67 29.08
N MET A 224 16.97 11.32 28.26
CA MET A 224 18.35 11.14 28.71
C MET A 224 18.91 12.40 29.38
N SER A 225 18.69 13.59 28.80
CA SER A 225 19.09 14.86 29.46
C SER A 225 18.33 15.10 30.77
N LYS A 226 17.07 14.68 30.87
CA LYS A 226 16.30 14.77 32.12
C LYS A 226 16.86 13.81 33.16
N TRP A 227 17.16 12.58 32.78
CA TRP A 227 17.77 11.56 33.62
C TRP A 227 19.09 12.05 34.21
N THR A 228 20.02 12.53 33.38
CA THR A 228 21.31 13.12 33.84
C THR A 228 21.12 14.29 34.81
N THR A 229 20.03 15.06 34.67
CA THR A 229 19.74 16.25 35.51
C THR A 229 18.69 16.01 36.61
N SER A 230 18.39 14.75 36.92
CA SER A 230 17.43 14.35 37.95
C SER A 230 18.01 13.33 38.93
N GLU A 231 19.33 13.36 39.15
CA GLU A 231 20.03 12.34 39.96
C GLU A 231 19.86 10.93 39.38
N PHE A 232 19.79 10.84 38.04
CA PHE A 232 19.64 9.58 37.31
C PHE A 232 18.33 8.84 37.65
N ASP A 233 17.23 9.58 37.86
CA ASP A 233 15.91 9.03 38.11
C ASP A 233 15.33 8.38 36.83
N LEU A 234 15.26 7.04 36.80
CA LEU A 234 14.72 6.30 35.65
C LEU A 234 13.28 6.66 35.30
N SER A 235 12.49 7.21 36.23
CA SER A 235 11.11 7.61 35.95
C SER A 235 11.01 8.80 34.99
N THR A 236 12.13 9.44 34.64
CA THR A 236 12.14 10.48 33.60
C THR A 236 11.99 9.91 32.20
N PHE A 237 12.28 8.63 31.96
CA PHE A 237 12.05 7.99 30.68
C PHE A 237 10.57 7.70 30.49
N THR A 238 10.02 8.22 29.40
CA THR A 238 8.58 8.18 29.12
C THR A 238 8.19 7.15 28.07
N ASN A 239 9.14 6.65 27.28
CA ASN A 239 8.88 5.76 26.15
C ASN A 239 9.84 4.55 26.08
N VAL A 240 9.98 3.79 27.17
CA VAL A 240 10.85 2.60 27.24
C VAL A 240 10.06 1.35 27.60
N ALA A 241 10.43 0.19 27.04
CA ALA A 241 9.75 -1.09 27.28
C ALA A 241 10.23 -1.83 28.56
N GLY A 242 10.90 -1.11 29.48
CA GLY A 242 11.27 -1.61 30.81
C GLY A 242 12.72 -2.10 31.01
N MET A 243 13.65 -1.85 30.08
CA MET A 243 15.01 -2.42 30.12
C MET A 243 16.03 -1.74 31.06
N MET A 244 15.73 -0.61 31.69
CA MET A 244 16.81 0.21 32.29
C MET A 244 17.31 -0.19 33.69
N ASP A 245 16.81 -1.28 34.27
CA ASP A 245 17.08 -1.59 35.68
C ASP A 245 18.47 -2.21 35.96
N SER A 246 19.08 -2.95 35.01
CA SER A 246 20.25 -3.79 35.32
C SER A 246 21.52 -2.99 35.64
N ASP A 247 21.71 -1.84 35.02
CA ASP A 247 22.92 -1.01 35.18
C ASP A 247 22.69 0.22 36.08
N GLN A 248 21.43 0.55 36.41
CA GLN A 248 21.09 1.72 37.20
C GLN A 248 21.72 1.72 38.60
N THR A 249 21.87 0.53 39.20
CA THR A 249 22.53 0.43 40.52
C THR A 249 23.99 0.89 40.46
N MET A 250 24.68 0.59 39.36
CA MET A 250 26.07 1.01 39.17
C MET A 250 26.14 2.53 38.99
N VAL A 251 25.29 3.09 38.11
CA VAL A 251 25.22 4.55 37.87
C VAL A 251 24.91 5.30 39.17
N ASN A 252 23.91 4.86 39.94
CA ASN A 252 23.56 5.47 41.21
C ASN A 252 24.72 5.46 42.20
N ASN A 253 25.42 4.33 42.32
CA ASN A 253 26.58 4.22 43.21
C ASN A 253 27.73 5.13 42.78
N GLU A 254 28.02 5.20 41.48
CA GLU A 254 29.06 6.10 40.95
C GLU A 254 28.72 7.56 41.19
N PHE A 255 27.47 7.95 40.92
CA PHE A 255 27.01 9.30 41.18
C PHE A 255 27.04 9.64 42.68
N ASP A 256 26.57 8.74 43.54
CA ASP A 256 26.58 8.94 44.99
C ASP A 256 27.99 9.15 45.56
N MET A 257 29.01 8.53 44.96
CA MET A 257 30.40 8.72 45.36
C MET A 257 30.94 10.11 45.01
N ILE A 258 30.45 10.74 43.93
CA ILE A 258 31.01 12.00 43.42
C ILE A 258 30.10 13.21 43.66
N LYS A 259 28.80 13.01 43.93
CA LYS A 259 27.80 14.09 44.01
C LYS A 259 28.11 15.16 45.05
N GLU A 260 28.82 14.82 46.13
CA GLU A 260 29.23 15.80 47.14
C GLU A 260 30.19 16.87 46.59
N HIS A 261 30.95 16.53 45.53
CA HIS A 261 31.90 17.40 44.87
C HIS A 261 31.27 18.19 43.71
N ILE A 262 30.07 17.84 43.27
CA ILE A 262 29.37 18.50 42.17
C ILE A 262 28.44 19.59 42.72
N GLY A 263 28.48 20.77 42.11
CA GLY A 263 27.62 21.91 42.43
C GLY A 263 26.41 22.00 41.49
N GLU A 264 26.65 21.88 40.18
CA GLU A 264 25.61 21.97 39.14
C GLU A 264 25.96 21.04 37.97
N ILE A 265 24.95 20.37 37.41
CA ILE A 265 25.04 19.65 36.13
C ILE A 265 24.08 20.31 35.16
N GLN A 266 24.52 20.58 33.95
CA GLN A 266 23.68 21.02 32.84
C GLN A 266 23.74 19.99 31.72
N SER A 267 22.58 19.64 31.16
CA SER A 267 22.50 18.78 29.97
C SER A 267 21.53 19.41 28.98
N GLN A 268 21.91 19.38 27.70
CA GLN A 268 21.13 19.91 26.59
C GLN A 268 21.28 18.99 25.38
N TYR A 269 20.30 18.13 25.16
CA TYR A 269 20.15 17.36 23.93
C TYR A 269 19.97 18.31 22.72
N LYS A 270 20.87 18.19 21.74
CA LYS A 270 20.93 19.06 20.56
C LYS A 270 20.13 18.55 19.37
N GLY A 271 19.66 17.31 19.43
CA GLY A 271 19.03 16.60 18.33
C GLY A 271 19.89 15.46 17.83
N ALA A 272 19.42 14.85 16.74
CA ALA A 272 20.01 13.68 16.14
C ALA A 272 20.11 13.82 14.62
N ILE A 273 21.00 13.03 14.03
CA ILE A 273 20.99 12.71 12.60
C ILE A 273 20.71 11.21 12.53
N VAL A 274 19.61 10.80 11.91
CA VAL A 274 19.18 9.41 11.85
C VAL A 274 19.65 8.78 10.54
N ASN A 275 20.17 7.55 10.59
CA ASN A 275 20.59 6.79 9.43
C ASN A 275 19.38 6.04 8.83
N LEU A 276 18.77 6.59 7.79
CA LEU A 276 17.69 5.92 7.06
C LEU A 276 18.20 4.81 6.12
N GLY A 277 19.52 4.69 5.95
CA GLY A 277 20.13 3.59 5.21
C GLY A 277 20.12 2.25 5.95
N ASP A 278 20.10 2.27 7.29
CA ASP A 278 19.98 1.09 8.13
C ASP A 278 18.63 0.95 8.85
N PHE A 279 17.74 1.94 8.71
CA PHE A 279 16.37 1.85 9.21
C PHE A 279 15.70 0.58 8.70
N ASP A 280 15.17 -0.21 9.62
CA ASP A 280 14.41 -1.41 9.33
C ASP A 280 13.19 -1.50 10.24
N ILE A 281 12.15 -2.14 9.72
CA ILE A 281 10.91 -2.40 10.44
C ILE A 281 10.33 -3.70 9.94
N SER A 282 9.91 -4.54 10.87
CA SER A 282 9.40 -5.87 10.56
C SER A 282 8.33 -6.28 11.54
N TYR A 283 7.48 -7.20 11.09
CA TYR A 283 6.45 -7.81 11.92
C TYR A 283 6.78 -9.27 12.18
N PHE A 284 6.86 -9.65 13.46
CA PHE A 284 7.14 -11.02 13.84
C PHE A 284 6.44 -11.38 15.15
N ASP A 285 5.84 -12.58 15.19
CA ASP A 285 5.15 -13.13 16.37
C ASP A 285 4.04 -12.22 16.96
N GLY A 286 3.41 -11.41 16.10
CA GLY A 286 2.33 -10.50 16.50
C GLY A 286 2.79 -9.08 16.83
N ASP A 287 4.09 -8.82 16.85
CA ASP A 287 4.66 -7.54 17.27
C ASP A 287 5.38 -6.84 16.11
N TRP A 288 5.28 -5.51 16.06
CA TRP A 288 6.15 -4.71 15.22
C TRP A 288 7.40 -4.30 15.97
N THR A 289 8.53 -4.46 15.29
CA THR A 289 9.84 -4.02 15.77
C THR A 289 10.50 -3.11 14.75
N ALA A 290 11.25 -2.12 15.22
CA ALA A 290 12.05 -1.25 14.36
C ALA A 290 13.49 -1.19 14.87
N GLU A 291 14.43 -1.09 13.94
CA GLU A 291 15.86 -0.97 14.19
C GLU A 291 16.40 0.24 13.44
N VAL A 292 17.25 1.04 14.09
CA VAL A 292 17.80 2.24 13.45
C VAL A 292 19.03 2.76 14.17
N SER A 293 20.01 3.30 13.44
CA SER A 293 21.10 4.06 14.04
C SER A 293 20.87 5.56 14.00
N ALA A 294 21.32 6.28 15.03
CA ALA A 294 21.38 7.74 15.00
C ALA A 294 22.65 8.28 15.64
N PHE A 295 23.16 9.36 15.05
CA PHE A 295 24.22 10.19 15.62
C PHE A 295 23.55 11.25 16.49
N VAL A 296 23.76 11.17 17.80
CA VAL A 296 23.12 12.03 18.79
C VAL A 296 24.13 12.97 19.42
N SER A 297 23.70 14.19 19.72
CA SER A 297 24.57 15.25 20.22
C SER A 297 24.04 15.86 21.52
N TYR A 298 24.92 16.04 22.49
CA TYR A 298 24.59 16.62 23.79
C TYR A 298 25.61 17.71 24.15
N ASP A 299 25.11 18.89 24.54
CA ASP A 299 25.92 19.89 25.23
C ASP A 299 25.79 19.63 26.73
N GLU A 300 26.86 19.18 27.37
CA GLU A 300 26.87 18.89 28.81
C GLU A 300 27.95 19.68 29.54
N LYS A 301 27.61 20.13 30.75
CA LYS A 301 28.52 20.93 31.58
C LYS A 301 28.41 20.54 33.03
N ILE A 302 29.55 20.42 33.69
CA ILE A 302 29.61 20.11 35.12
C ILE A 302 30.35 21.23 35.82
N LYS A 303 29.78 21.72 36.93
CA LYS A 303 30.43 22.67 37.81
C LYS A 303 30.78 21.98 39.12
N LEU A 304 32.07 21.92 39.44
CA LEU A 304 32.53 21.42 40.73
C LEU A 304 32.28 22.46 41.84
N LYS A 305 32.02 22.00 43.07
CA LYS A 305 31.67 22.83 44.22
C LYS A 305 32.69 23.94 44.51
N GLU A 306 33.97 23.62 44.35
CA GLU A 306 35.09 24.49 44.68
C GLU A 306 35.53 25.39 43.51
N GLU A 307 34.87 25.26 42.36
CA GLU A 307 35.20 25.99 41.14
C GLU A 307 34.10 26.95 40.70
N ASP A 308 34.49 28.08 40.13
CA ASP A 308 33.56 29.07 39.58
C ASP A 308 33.22 28.82 38.11
N THR A 309 33.97 27.94 37.43
CA THR A 309 33.84 27.62 36.01
C THR A 309 33.17 26.27 35.78
N PHE A 310 32.55 26.13 34.61
CA PHE A 310 32.05 24.84 34.13
C PHE A 310 33.16 24.10 33.39
N GLU A 311 33.28 22.81 33.65
CA GLU A 311 33.96 21.86 32.77
C GLU A 311 33.00 21.44 31.66
N ASP A 312 33.53 21.35 30.43
CA ASP A 312 32.79 20.88 29.27
C ASP A 312 32.84 19.35 29.22
N ALA A 313 31.66 18.74 29.26
CA ALA A 313 31.45 17.30 29.17
C ALA A 313 30.62 16.93 27.94
N SER A 314 30.44 17.88 27.01
CA SER A 314 29.68 17.67 25.78
C SER A 314 30.23 16.51 24.98
N TYR A 315 29.34 15.73 24.37
CA TYR A 315 29.72 14.53 23.64
C TYR A 315 28.76 14.23 22.50
N HIS A 316 29.27 13.41 21.58
CA HIS A 316 28.51 12.79 20.52
C HIS A 316 28.50 11.28 20.70
N SER A 317 27.43 10.63 20.25
CA SER A 317 27.36 9.18 20.23
C SER A 317 26.68 8.68 18.97
N VAL A 318 27.14 7.56 18.45
CA VAL A 318 26.37 6.74 17.52
C VAL A 318 25.63 5.70 18.36
N ARG A 319 24.30 5.73 18.27
CA ARG A 319 23.43 4.84 19.01
C ARG A 319 22.61 4.00 18.05
N PHE A 320 22.68 2.69 18.22
CA PHE A 320 21.76 1.74 17.57
C PHE A 320 20.58 1.50 18.51
N TYR A 321 19.36 1.61 18.01
CA TYR A 321 18.12 1.45 18.76
C TYR A 321 17.38 0.23 18.27
N GLU A 322 16.85 -0.54 19.21
CA GLU A 322 15.80 -1.52 18.98
C GLU A 322 14.51 -0.97 19.60
N LEU A 323 13.44 -0.96 18.82
CA LEU A 323 12.13 -0.46 19.24
C LEU A 323 11.07 -1.55 19.10
N THR A 324 10.07 -1.49 19.96
CA THR A 324 8.86 -2.28 19.86
C THR A 324 7.64 -1.36 19.85
N TYR A 325 6.61 -1.71 19.10
CA TYR A 325 5.37 -0.95 19.06
C TYR A 325 4.43 -1.40 20.17
N ASP A 326 4.02 -0.47 21.03
CA ASP A 326 2.99 -0.71 22.04
C ASP A 326 1.62 -0.38 21.44
N GLU A 327 0.81 -1.40 21.19
CA GLU A 327 -0.54 -1.25 20.63
C GLU A 327 -1.51 -0.54 21.57
N ASP A 328 -1.39 -0.73 22.88
CA ASP A 328 -2.29 -0.16 23.89
C ASP A 328 -2.05 1.35 24.02
N ALA A 329 -0.78 1.76 23.96
CA ALA A 329 -0.36 3.16 24.01
C ALA A 329 -0.32 3.84 22.62
N ASN A 330 -0.36 3.05 21.54
CA ASN A 330 -0.25 3.49 20.15
C ASN A 330 1.05 4.32 19.93
N GLU A 331 2.16 3.81 20.44
CA GLU A 331 3.46 4.47 20.36
C GLU A 331 4.64 3.50 20.30
N TRP A 332 5.75 3.97 19.74
CA TRP A 332 7.00 3.23 19.72
C TRP A 332 7.75 3.41 21.04
N LEU A 333 8.15 2.30 21.64
CA LEU A 333 8.95 2.24 22.86
C LEU A 333 10.37 1.79 22.52
N ILE A 334 11.37 2.41 23.14
CA ILE A 334 12.74 1.91 23.08
C ILE A 334 12.81 0.61 23.89
N ALA A 335 13.07 -0.48 23.19
CA ALA A 335 13.25 -1.80 23.78
C ALA A 335 14.68 -1.96 24.27
N ASP A 336 15.67 -1.66 23.43
CA ASP A 336 17.10 -1.73 23.74
C ASP A 336 17.88 -0.64 22.97
N PHE A 337 19.11 -0.36 23.39
CA PHE A 337 20.03 0.46 22.63
C PHE A 337 21.49 0.14 22.94
N VAL A 338 22.35 0.30 21.93
CA VAL A 338 23.80 0.21 22.09
C VAL A 338 24.43 1.58 21.81
N ASP A 339 25.20 2.07 22.76
CA ASP A 339 25.80 3.41 22.72
C ASP A 339 27.31 3.35 22.45
N THR A 340 27.79 4.12 21.48
CA THR A 340 29.22 4.22 21.14
C THR A 340 29.65 5.67 20.98
N LEU A 341 30.55 6.15 21.86
CA LEU A 341 31.12 7.50 21.76
C LEU A 341 31.67 7.77 20.37
N ALA A 342 31.29 8.92 19.83
CA ALA A 342 31.55 9.26 18.43
C ALA A 342 32.36 10.55 18.28
N ALA A 343 33.06 10.67 17.16
CA ALA A 343 33.65 11.93 16.73
C ALA A 343 32.63 12.79 15.96
N ASP A 344 32.83 14.11 15.91
CA ASP A 344 31.90 15.10 15.32
C ASP A 344 31.44 14.80 13.87
N ASN A 345 32.16 13.94 13.14
CA ASN A 345 31.96 13.69 11.71
C ASN A 345 31.64 12.23 11.37
N GLU A 346 31.32 11.39 12.36
CA GLU A 346 31.14 9.95 12.16
C GLU A 346 29.94 9.59 11.27
N TYR A 347 28.94 10.46 11.19
CA TYR A 347 27.77 10.32 10.32
C TYR A 347 28.01 10.71 8.85
N GLN A 348 29.18 11.24 8.48
CA GLN A 348 29.42 11.79 7.14
C GLN A 348 29.40 10.73 6.02
N ASP A 349 29.66 9.47 6.36
CA ASP A 349 29.65 8.36 5.40
C ASP A 349 28.25 7.76 5.21
N TRP A 350 27.23 8.26 5.92
CA TRP A 350 25.85 7.79 5.78
C TRP A 350 25.19 8.37 4.54
N GLU A 351 24.75 7.51 3.64
CA GLU A 351 24.22 7.92 2.33
C GLU A 351 22.79 8.49 2.41
N ASN A 352 21.98 7.99 3.34
CA ASN A 352 20.58 8.40 3.51
C ASN A 352 20.34 8.78 4.96
N THR A 353 20.15 10.08 5.23
CA THR A 353 20.00 10.59 6.59
C THR A 353 18.82 11.53 6.75
N GLN A 354 18.28 11.56 7.97
CA GLN A 354 17.27 12.52 8.39
C GLN A 354 17.84 13.40 9.51
N ASP A 355 17.86 14.72 9.28
CA ASP A 355 18.28 15.72 10.27
C ASP A 355 17.11 16.03 11.22
N MET A 356 17.38 15.91 12.52
CA MET A 356 16.47 16.21 13.62
C MET A 356 17.10 17.17 14.64
N MET A 357 18.03 18.03 14.19
CA MET A 357 18.68 19.01 15.05
C MET A 357 17.68 20.02 15.59
N ILE A 358 17.70 20.22 16.91
CA ILE A 358 16.76 21.08 17.61
C ILE A 358 17.29 22.51 17.58
N LYS A 359 16.44 23.43 17.12
CA LYS A 359 16.74 24.85 17.21
C LYS A 359 16.51 25.35 18.65
N ASP A 360 17.53 25.94 19.25
CA ASP A 360 17.51 26.50 20.59
C ASP A 360 17.02 25.49 21.67
N PRO A 361 17.70 24.33 21.82
CA PRO A 361 17.24 23.28 22.72
C PRO A 361 17.23 23.75 24.19
N PRO A 362 16.35 23.22 25.04
CA PRO A 362 16.30 23.61 26.44
C PRO A 362 17.55 23.14 27.20
N VAL A 363 18.08 24.00 28.08
CA VAL A 363 19.14 23.60 29.02
C VAL A 363 18.49 23.12 30.31
N LEU A 364 18.61 21.84 30.60
CA LEU A 364 18.17 21.24 31.86
C LEU A 364 19.28 21.34 32.90
N LYS A 365 18.89 21.39 34.17
CA LYS A 365 19.82 21.67 35.27
C LYS A 365 19.49 20.88 36.51
N TRP A 366 20.50 20.20 37.04
CA TRP A 366 20.52 19.75 38.43
C TRP A 366 21.39 20.68 39.25
N ASN A 367 20.92 21.06 40.45
CA ASN A 367 21.70 21.81 41.41
C ASN A 367 21.72 21.02 42.72
N ARG A 368 22.87 20.97 43.38
CA ARG A 368 22.93 20.36 44.70
C ARG A 368 22.03 21.13 45.67
N THR A 369 21.14 20.42 46.36
CA THR A 369 20.40 20.97 47.49
C THR A 369 21.27 20.85 48.74
N ASP A 370 21.65 21.98 49.32
CA ASP A 370 22.38 22.02 50.59
C ASP A 370 21.42 21.71 51.77
N GLU A 371 20.86 20.50 51.82
CA GLU A 371 20.20 19.99 53.02
C GLU A 371 21.02 18.83 53.61
N GLY A 372 21.96 19.20 54.48
CA GLY A 372 22.60 18.27 55.37
C GLY A 372 21.58 17.65 56.31
N THR A 373 21.31 16.36 56.15
CA THR A 373 20.74 15.56 57.24
C THR A 373 21.78 15.54 58.36
N THR A 374 21.53 16.32 59.40
CA THR A 374 22.29 16.22 60.64
C THR A 374 21.81 14.94 61.33
N ILE A 375 22.74 14.02 61.60
CA ILE A 375 22.51 12.75 62.31
C ILE A 375 21.94 13.00 63.71
#